data_AF-A0A9D1J5Y8-F1
#
_entry.id   AF-A0A9D1J5Y8-F1
#
_cell.length_a   1.000
_cell.length_b   1.000
_cell.length_c   1.000
_cell.angle_alpha   90.00
_cell.angle_beta   90.00
_cell.angle_gamma   90.00
#
_symmetry.space_group_name_H-M   'P 1'
#
loop_
_entity.id
_entity.type
_entity.pdbx_description
1 polymer ?
#
loop_
_entity_poly.entity_id
_entity_poly.type
_entity_poly.pdbx_seq_one_letter_code
_entity_poly.pdbx_strand_id
1 'polypeptide(L)'
;ILLFIIIVVSCNVFGSLTMLIIEKRDDIATLQHLGARPALIRRIFFDEGWMIILLGAVIGLAVGIILCLIQQHVGVIRMPGSFVVEYYPVVIKPGDILITLAGIALIGLFITALPTRRTLSKIF
;
A
#
# COMPACT_ATOMS: atom_id res chain seq x y z
N ILE A 1 20.42 5.12 -16.87
CA ILE A 1 19.89 5.85 -15.70
C ILE A 1 18.55 5.29 -15.20
N LEU A 2 17.55 5.05 -16.06
CA LEU A 2 16.27 4.40 -15.70
C LEU A 2 16.45 3.05 -14.98
N LEU A 3 17.32 2.18 -15.51
CA LEU A 3 17.64 0.89 -14.88
C LEU A 3 18.18 1.05 -13.45
N PHE A 4 19.06 2.03 -13.23
CA PHE A 4 19.63 2.31 -11.92
C PHE A 4 18.56 2.79 -10.92
N ILE A 5 17.64 3.64 -11.37
CA ILE A 5 16.52 4.11 -10.55
C ILE A 5 15.60 2.95 -10.13
N ILE A 6 15.25 2.07 -11.08
CA ILE A 6 14.40 0.90 -10.79
C ILE A 6 15.05 -0.02 -9.76
N ILE A 7 16.37 -0.23 -9.84
CA ILE A 7 17.12 -1.04 -8.88
C ILE A 7 17.07 -0.42 -7.47
N VAL A 8 17.31 0.89 -7.34
CA VAL A 8 17.28 1.59 -6.04
C VAL A 8 15.89 1.53 -5.41
N VAL A 9 14.83 1.80 -6.18
CA VAL A 9 13.44 1.74 -5.72
C VAL A 9 13.08 0.33 -5.23
N SER A 10 13.47 -0.70 -5.98
CA SER A 10 13.18 -2.09 -5.64
C SER A 10 13.85 -2.51 -4.32
N CYS A 11 15.10 -2.11 -4.10
CA CYS A 11 15.83 -2.41 -2.87
C CYS A 11 15.22 -1.70 -1.64
N ASN A 12 14.79 -0.45 -1.80
CA ASN A 12 14.16 0.32 -0.72
C ASN A 12 12.83 -0.31 -0.27
N VAL A 13 11.99 -0.70 -1.23
CA VAL A 13 10.72 -1.39 -0.94
C VAL A 13 10.97 -2.72 -0.23
N PHE A 14 11.98 -3.48 -0.67
CA PHE A 14 12.34 -4.75 -0.02
C PHE A 14 12.82 -4.55 1.43
N GLY A 15 13.66 -3.55 1.67
CA GLY A 15 14.14 -3.20 3.01
C GLY A 15 13.02 -2.75 3.94
N SER A 16 12.13 -1.88 3.46
CA SER A 16 10.97 -1.41 4.23
C SER A 16 10.01 -2.54 4.59
N LEU A 17 9.70 -3.43 3.64
CA LEU A 17 8.88 -4.61 3.89
C LEU A 17 9.51 -5.57 4.90
N THR A 18 10.83 -5.78 4.81
CA THR A 18 11.55 -6.67 5.73
C THR A 18 11.57 -6.11 7.15
N MET A 19 11.81 -4.81 7.31
CA MET A 19 11.75 -4.12 8.59
C MET A 19 10.35 -4.21 9.22
N LEU A 20 9.30 -3.99 8.42
CA LEU A 20 7.91 -4.09 8.87
C LEU A 20 7.54 -5.50 9.37
N ILE A 21 8.10 -6.55 8.76
CA ILE A 21 7.89 -7.94 9.19
C ILE A 21 8.65 -8.26 10.47
N ILE A 22 9.85 -7.71 10.65
CA ILE A 22 10.68 -7.91 11.85
C ILE A 22 10.05 -7.20 13.05
N GLU A 23 9.64 -5.94 12.91
CA GLU A 23 8.96 -5.19 13.99
C GLU A 23 7.71 -5.91 14.49
N LYS A 24 6.92 -6.51 13.58
CA LYS A 24 5.71 -7.26 13.96
C LYS A 24 5.98 -8.61 14.63
N ARG A 25 7.20 -9.17 14.61
CA ARG A 25 7.49 -10.48 15.25
C ARG A 25 7.54 -10.40 16.77
N ASP A 26 8.13 -9.36 17.32
CA ASP A 26 8.31 -9.20 18.77
C ASP A 26 6.98 -8.93 19.48
N ASP A 27 6.07 -8.21 18.84
CA ASP A 27 4.70 -7.99 19.34
C ASP A 27 3.90 -9.29 19.42
N ILE A 28 4.10 -10.22 18.46
CA ILE A 28 3.44 -11.54 18.47
C ILE A 28 3.92 -12.38 19.66
N ALA A 29 5.24 -12.41 19.89
CA ALA A 29 5.84 -13.15 20.98
C ALA A 29 5.33 -12.62 22.33
N THR A 30 5.29 -11.30 22.49
CA THR A 30 4.83 -10.65 23.72
C THR A 30 3.35 -10.97 24.03
N LEU A 31 2.48 -10.93 23.02
CA LEU A 31 1.06 -11.30 23.18
C LEU A 31 0.87 -12.77 23.55
N GLN A 32 1.70 -13.68 23.03
CA GLN A 32 1.68 -15.10 23.41
C GLN A 32 2.10 -15.32 24.87
N HIS A 33 3.15 -14.63 25.32
CA HIS A 33 3.61 -14.71 26.71
C HIS A 33 2.60 -14.17 27.72
N LEU A 34 1.71 -13.26 27.31
CA LEU A 34 0.59 -12.75 28.11
C LEU A 34 -0.63 -13.70 28.15
N GLY A 35 -0.54 -14.89 27.55
CA GLY A 35 -1.62 -15.89 27.56
C GLY A 35 -2.72 -15.66 26.52
N ALA A 36 -2.48 -14.81 25.52
CA ALA A 36 -3.43 -14.58 24.45
C ALA A 36 -3.63 -15.87 23.62
N ARG A 37 -4.88 -16.32 23.53
CA ARG A 37 -5.24 -17.47 22.69
C ARG A 37 -4.88 -17.16 21.23
N PRO A 38 -4.41 -18.14 20.43
CA PRO A 38 -4.02 -17.94 19.03
C PRO A 38 -5.11 -17.26 18.18
N ALA A 39 -6.39 -17.49 18.51
CA ALA A 39 -7.53 -16.86 17.86
C ALA A 39 -7.64 -15.34 18.10
N LEU A 40 -7.24 -14.87 19.29
CA LEU A 40 -7.24 -13.45 19.63
C LEU A 40 -6.11 -12.71 18.92
N ILE A 41 -4.91 -13.31 18.91
CA ILE A 41 -3.75 -12.79 18.17
C ILE A 41 -4.09 -12.69 16.68
N ARG A 42 -4.80 -13.69 16.13
CA ARG A 42 -5.25 -13.68 14.73
C ARG A 42 -6.21 -12.51 14.43
N ARG A 43 -7.11 -12.17 15.36
CA ARG A 43 -8.04 -11.04 15.21
C ARG A 43 -7.32 -9.70 15.29
N ILE A 44 -6.47 -9.51 16.29
CA ILE A 44 -5.68 -8.28 16.46
C ILE A 44 -4.83 -8.03 15.21
N PHE A 45 -4.14 -9.04 14.69
CA PHE A 45 -3.35 -8.90 13.46
C PHE A 45 -4.19 -8.60 12.23
N PHE A 46 -5.40 -9.16 12.15
CA PHE A 46 -6.30 -8.86 11.04
C PHE A 46 -6.76 -7.41 11.08
N ASP A 47 -7.18 -6.93 12.25
CA ASP A 47 -7.68 -5.58 12.45
C ASP A 47 -6.56 -4.53 12.27
N GLU A 48 -5.36 -4.79 12.81
CA GLU A 48 -4.17 -3.94 12.65
C GLU A 48 -3.75 -3.84 11.17
N GLY A 49 -3.69 -4.98 10.48
CA GLY A 49 -3.34 -5.04 9.06
C GLY A 49 -4.35 -4.28 8.20
N TRP A 50 -5.64 -4.50 8.45
CA TRP A 50 -6.72 -3.79 7.76
C TRP A 50 -6.64 -2.27 7.99
N MET A 51 -6.37 -1.83 9.22
CA MET A 51 -6.26 -0.41 9.55
C MET A 51 -5.08 0.27 8.83
N ILE A 52 -3.92 -0.40 8.75
CA ILE A 52 -2.76 0.10 8.02
C ILE A 52 -3.06 0.22 6.52
N ILE A 53 -3.69 -0.78 5.92
CA ILE A 53 -4.07 -0.76 4.50
C ILE A 53 -5.03 0.39 4.22
N LEU A 54 -6.03 0.60 5.08
CA LEU A 54 -7.03 1.64 4.92
C LEU A 54 -6.39 3.04 5.02
N LEU A 55 -5.54 3.26 6.02
CA LEU A 55 -4.78 4.51 6.17
C LEU A 55 -3.87 4.77 4.97
N GLY A 56 -3.12 3.76 4.52
CA GLY A 56 -2.26 3.86 3.34
C GLY A 56 -3.05 4.18 2.07
N ALA A 57 -4.22 3.57 1.88
CA ALA A 57 -5.10 3.84 0.74
C ALA A 57 -5.62 5.28 0.75
N VAL A 58 -6.06 5.78 1.90
CA VAL A 58 -6.55 7.16 2.05
C VAL A 58 -5.44 8.17 1.76
N ILE A 59 -4.26 7.98 2.36
CA ILE A 59 -3.12 8.88 2.16
C ILE A 59 -2.65 8.83 0.70
N GLY A 60 -2.51 7.64 0.12
CA GLY A 60 -2.08 7.45 -1.27
C GLY A 60 -3.05 8.08 -2.27
N LEU A 61 -4.36 7.92 -2.06
CA LEU A 61 -5.38 8.58 -2.88
C LEU A 61 -5.33 10.10 -2.75
N ALA A 62 -5.22 10.62 -1.53
CA ALA A 62 -5.10 12.06 -1.31
C ALA A 62 -3.89 12.64 -2.03
N VAL A 63 -2.72 12.02 -1.88
CA VAL A 63 -1.49 12.45 -2.56
C VAL A 63 -1.64 12.33 -4.09
N GLY A 64 -2.19 11.22 -4.59
CA GLY A 64 -2.40 11.02 -6.04
C GLY A 64 -3.33 12.06 -6.66
N ILE A 65 -4.43 12.40 -5.98
CA ILE A 65 -5.37 13.43 -6.42
C ILE A 65 -4.70 14.81 -6.40
N ILE A 66 -3.99 15.16 -5.33
CA ILE A 66 -3.26 16.42 -5.23
C ILE A 66 -2.24 16.56 -6.37
N LEU A 67 -1.48 15.50 -6.66
CA LEU A 67 -0.54 15.48 -7.78
C LEU A 67 -1.26 15.67 -9.12
N CYS A 68 -2.39 15.01 -9.35
CA CYS A 68 -3.18 15.18 -10.57
C CYS A 68 -3.72 16.62 -10.71
N LEU A 69 -4.17 17.24 -9.63
CA LEU A 69 -4.66 18.62 -9.63
C LEU A 69 -3.53 19.63 -9.90
N ILE A 70 -2.36 19.42 -9.31
CA ILE A 70 -1.16 20.22 -9.58
C ILE A 70 -0.75 20.07 -11.05
N GLN A 71 -0.80 18.85 -11.58
CA GLN A 71 -0.52 18.57 -12.99
C GLN A 71 -1.49 19.33 -13.91
N GLN A 72 -2.78 19.39 -13.58
CA GLN A 72 -3.80 20.11 -14.35
C GLN A 72 -3.62 21.64 -14.30
N HIS A 73 -3.25 22.21 -13.15
CA HIS A 73 -3.14 23.67 -12.99
C HIS A 73 -1.80 24.24 -13.45
N VAL A 74 -0.70 23.54 -13.17
CA VAL A 74 0.66 24.04 -13.43
C VAL A 74 1.24 23.45 -14.70
N GLY A 75 0.72 22.29 -15.16
CA GLY A 75 1.17 21.70 -16.41
C GLY A 75 2.65 21.33 -16.38
N VAL A 76 3.07 20.72 -15.26
CA VAL A 76 4.48 20.42 -14.93
C VAL A 76 5.14 19.54 -15.99
N ILE A 77 4.38 18.62 -16.61
CA ILE A 77 4.86 17.75 -17.69
C ILE A 77 4.28 18.25 -19.01
N ARG A 78 5.09 19.01 -19.75
CA ARG A 78 4.79 19.48 -21.10
C ARG A 78 5.18 18.40 -22.12
N MET A 79 4.37 18.24 -23.17
CA MET A 79 4.73 17.36 -24.27
C MET A 79 5.88 18.00 -25.09
N PRO A 80 6.94 17.26 -25.44
CA PRO A 80 7.98 17.79 -26.32
C PRO A 80 7.47 17.77 -27.76
N GLY A 81 7.08 18.94 -28.28
CA GLY A 81 6.65 19.11 -29.67
C GLY A 81 5.60 20.21 -29.82
N SER A 82 5.61 20.91 -30.94
CA SER A 82 4.65 21.96 -31.33
C SER A 82 3.25 21.37 -31.60
N PHE A 83 2.60 20.86 -30.55
CA PHE A 83 1.20 20.45 -30.57
C PHE A 83 0.33 21.50 -29.89
N VAL A 84 -0.89 21.68 -30.40
CA VAL A 84 -1.92 22.64 -29.94
C VAL A 84 -2.36 22.37 -28.48
N VAL A 85 -1.91 21.28 -27.86
CA VAL A 85 -2.19 20.89 -26.47
C VAL A 85 -0.88 20.84 -25.70
N GLU A 86 -0.56 21.90 -24.95
CA GLU A 86 0.72 22.10 -24.27
C GLU A 86 0.93 21.23 -23.01
N TYR A 87 -0.09 20.48 -22.58
CA TYR A 87 -0.10 19.73 -21.32
C TYR A 87 -0.70 18.34 -21.48
N TYR A 88 -0.17 17.35 -20.74
CA TYR A 88 -0.74 16.00 -20.74
C TYR A 88 -2.14 16.04 -20.08
N PRO A 89 -3.23 15.75 -20.81
CA PRO A 89 -4.58 15.89 -20.28
C PRO A 89 -4.87 14.78 -19.28
N VAL A 90 -4.69 15.07 -17.99
CA VAL A 90 -5.10 14.18 -16.89
C VAL A 90 -6.57 14.41 -16.63
N VAL A 91 -7.41 13.39 -16.82
CA VAL A 91 -8.85 13.44 -16.51
C VAL A 91 -9.09 12.57 -15.29
N ILE A 92 -9.38 13.20 -14.14
CA ILE A 92 -9.73 12.48 -12.93
C ILE A 92 -11.18 12.00 -13.06
N LYS A 93 -11.36 10.70 -13.31
CA LYS A 93 -12.69 10.08 -13.32
C LYS A 93 -12.99 9.52 -11.93
N PRO A 94 -14.15 9.82 -11.32
CA PRO A 94 -14.52 9.26 -10.02
C PRO A 94 -14.64 7.73 -10.04
N GLY A 95 -14.95 7.14 -11.21
CA GLY A 95 -14.96 5.69 -11.38
C GLY A 95 -13.59 5.03 -11.16
N ASP A 96 -12.51 5.66 -11.64
CA ASP A 96 -11.16 5.11 -11.52
C ASP A 96 -10.68 5.13 -10.06
N ILE A 97 -11.06 6.16 -9.30
CA ILE A 97 -10.80 6.28 -7.85
C ILE A 97 -11.50 5.15 -7.09
N LEU A 98 -12.76 4.87 -7.42
CA LEU A 98 -13.53 3.83 -6.74
C LEU A 98 -12.97 2.43 -7.05
N ILE A 99 -12.56 2.18 -8.29
CA ILE A 99 -11.94 0.91 -8.72
C ILE A 99 -10.58 0.71 -8.05
N THR A 100 -9.75 1.76 -7.96
CA THR A 100 -8.46 1.67 -7.26
C THR A 100 -8.63 1.44 -5.76
N LEU A 101 -9.57 2.12 -5.11
CA LEU A 101 -9.91 1.88 -3.70
C LEU A 101 -10.37 0.42 -3.48
N ALA A 102 -11.27 -0.07 -4.33
CA ALA A 102 -11.76 -1.45 -4.27
C ALA A 102 -10.63 -2.47 -4.51
N GLY A 103 -9.73 -2.18 -5.44
CA GLY A 103 -8.55 -3.02 -5.73
C GLY A 103 -7.60 -3.12 -4.54
N ILE A 104 -7.27 -1.99 -3.92
CA ILE A 104 -6.40 -1.95 -2.72
C ILE A 104 -7.08 -2.68 -1.55
N ALA A 105 -8.37 -2.47 -1.34
CA ALA A 105 -9.13 -3.17 -0.31
C ALA A 105 -9.12 -4.69 -0.54
N LEU A 106 -9.32 -5.16 -1.77
CA LEU A 106 -9.28 -6.59 -2.13
C LEU A 106 -7.91 -7.22 -1.91
N ILE A 107 -6.85 -6.57 -2.41
CA ILE A 107 -5.47 -7.04 -2.25
C ILE A 107 -5.10 -7.05 -0.76
N GLY A 108 -5.47 -6.01 -0.02
CA GLY A 108 -5.29 -5.93 1.42
C GLY A 108 -6.00 -7.04 2.18
N LEU A 109 -7.26 -7.34 1.82
CA LEU A 109 -8.02 -8.47 2.38
C LEU A 109 -7.30 -9.79 2.12
N PHE A 110 -6.75 -9.98 0.91
CA PHE A 110 -5.96 -11.17 0.57
C PHE A 110 -4.66 -11.26 1.38
N ILE A 111 -3.90 -10.17 1.49
CA ILE A 111 -2.65 -10.12 2.24
C ILE A 111 -2.89 -10.37 3.72
N THR A 112 -4.02 -9.95 4.28
CA THR A 112 -4.34 -10.16 5.70
C THR A 112 -4.98 -11.54 5.93
N ALA A 113 -5.74 -12.07 4.97
CA ALA A 113 -6.36 -13.40 5.03
C ALA A 113 -5.37 -14.56 4.81
N LEU A 114 -4.34 -14.37 3.98
CA LEU A 114 -3.31 -15.39 3.70
C LEU A 114 -2.47 -15.79 4.92
N PRO A 115 -1.87 -14.87 5.70
CA PRO A 115 -1.09 -15.19 6.89
C PRO A 115 -1.99 -15.67 8.03
N THR A 116 -3.20 -15.10 8.20
CA THR A 116 -4.13 -15.61 9.21
C THR A 116 -4.54 -17.07 8.96
N ARG A 117 -4.54 -17.54 7.69
CA ARG A 117 -4.72 -18.95 7.36
C ARG A 117 -3.42 -19.77 7.39
N ARG A 118 -2.28 -19.24 6.93
CA ARG A 118 -1.02 -20.00 6.81
C ARG A 118 -0.20 -20.10 8.09
N THR A 119 -0.26 -19.10 8.97
CA THR A 119 0.44 -19.13 10.26
C THR A 119 -0.12 -20.20 11.20
N LEU A 120 -1.36 -20.68 10.96
CA LEU A 120 -1.95 -21.79 11.70
C LEU A 120 -1.45 -23.18 11.28
N SER A 121 -0.81 -23.36 10.12
CA SER A 121 -0.33 -24.69 9.66
C SER A 121 1.18 -24.90 9.79
N LYS A 122 1.95 -23.87 10.15
CA LYS A 122 3.40 -23.98 10.38
C LYS A 122 3.80 -23.85 11.86
N ILE A 123 2.85 -23.45 12.71
CA ILE A 123 3.05 -23.37 14.17
C ILE A 123 2.44 -24.59 14.89
N PHE A 124 1.60 -25.37 14.19
CA PHE A 124 1.20 -26.74 14.57
C PHE A 124 1.94 -27.76 13.72
#